data_AF-F9Z4P5-F1
#
_entry.id   AF-F9Z4P5-F1
#
_cell.length_a   1.000
_cell.length_b   1.000
_cell.length_c   1.000
_cell.angle_alpha   90.00
_cell.angle_beta   90.00
_cell.angle_gamma   90.00
#
_symmetry.space_group_name_H-M   'P 1'
#
loop_
_entity.id
_entity.type
_entity.pdbx_description
1 polymer ?
#
loop_
_entity_poly.entity_id
_entity_poly.type
_entity_poly.pdbx_seq_one_letter_code
_entity_poly.pdbx_strand_id
1 'polypeptide(L)'
;MKKLMLAFVLLLGVVVSVKAQSIYGDKVKTDVKMKYIYSFEEALKKAREVNKPIFVNCFADWAVPCHGMNQLVFSDQQFADWMDRHFVNLFIDITTNEGRPLATKYNTLQMAHYIVLDQDGNLIYRIVGGHQLPEFQELLAKSLDPKTTLPEMNRRYEKGERNLKFLRAYADVLNTASEDEKAKKVIEDIFARLKDKQLPKEENWKYFMQKIRTNEDELFKKLITRKAEFVKNIGQEKVDRFISGIYFAKLFPYACGTTPYDGNLMVDLALELHKCNLPDTNGVFALYNITKYRGEKKYDKMIEAMRAGIPGCHKELAMNLDVCLGDIKGLPNQERDLLIGYLKERSKDLQRPPLSYYEQAISNLENREGVQFQDLIYEEALKKAGKEGKMVFMDCYTVWCGPCKMMNERVFTQKVVGDYFKKHFIPLKVDMEKGEGIALRKKFDVNAFPTMFILDAEGNIVGKLQGARDTDIFLKELKEILGDE
;
A
#
# COMPACT_ATOMS: atom_id res chain seq x y z
N MET A 1 -68.75 0.37 -36.68
CA MET A 1 -67.90 1.54 -37.00
C MET A 1 -67.41 2.16 -35.70
N LYS A 2 -66.08 2.27 -35.51
CA LYS A 2 -65.34 3.07 -34.51
C LYS A 2 -65.55 2.62 -33.03
N LYS A 3 -64.56 2.40 -32.15
CA LYS A 3 -63.10 2.63 -32.12
C LYS A 3 -62.51 1.80 -30.95
N LEU A 4 -61.22 1.49 -31.08
CA LEU A 4 -60.23 1.01 -30.08
C LEU A 4 -60.50 1.37 -28.60
N MET A 5 -60.25 0.42 -27.70
CA MET A 5 -59.43 0.66 -26.50
C MET A 5 -58.53 -0.54 -26.20
N LEU A 6 -57.22 -0.28 -26.27
CA LEU A 6 -56.13 -1.11 -25.77
C LEU A 6 -56.26 -1.24 -24.25
N ALA A 7 -56.34 -2.47 -23.74
CA ALA A 7 -56.13 -2.75 -22.32
C ALA A 7 -54.64 -3.04 -22.11
N PHE A 8 -53.89 -2.04 -21.63
CA PHE A 8 -52.52 -2.20 -21.18
C PHE A 8 -52.58 -2.68 -19.72
N VAL A 9 -52.21 -3.93 -19.49
CA VAL A 9 -52.04 -4.48 -18.14
C VAL A 9 -50.85 -3.77 -17.49
N LEU A 10 -51.14 -2.89 -16.53
CA LEU A 10 -50.16 -2.29 -15.64
C LEU A 10 -49.64 -3.38 -14.70
N LEU A 11 -48.51 -3.99 -15.08
CA LEU A 11 -47.70 -4.77 -14.15
C LEU A 11 -47.08 -3.76 -13.15
N LEU A 12 -47.48 -3.82 -11.88
CA LEU A 12 -46.82 -3.13 -10.79
C LEU A 12 -45.34 -3.55 -10.77
N GLY A 13 -44.46 -2.68 -11.25
CA GLY A 13 -43.04 -2.75 -10.96
C GLY A 13 -42.83 -2.42 -9.49
N VAL A 14 -42.68 -3.45 -8.66
CA VAL A 14 -42.07 -3.31 -7.34
C VAL A 14 -40.61 -2.96 -7.57
N VAL A 15 -40.30 -1.65 -7.58
CA VAL A 15 -38.93 -1.17 -7.48
C VAL A 15 -38.48 -1.51 -6.07
N VAL A 16 -37.84 -2.67 -5.90
CA VAL A 16 -37.05 -2.95 -4.71
C VAL A 16 -35.85 -2.01 -4.78
N SER A 17 -35.98 -0.83 -4.17
CA SER A 17 -34.85 0.00 -3.85
C SER A 17 -34.01 -0.76 -2.83
N VAL A 18 -33.00 -1.48 -3.31
CA VAL A 18 -31.95 -2.03 -2.44
C VAL A 18 -31.23 -0.82 -1.86
N LYS A 19 -31.59 -0.43 -0.64
CA LYS A 19 -30.76 0.47 0.16
C LYS A 19 -29.47 -0.30 0.42
N ALA A 20 -28.37 0.13 -0.18
CA ALA A 20 -27.04 -0.37 0.16
C ALA A 20 -26.84 -0.16 1.66
N GLN A 21 -26.82 -1.24 2.42
CA GLN A 21 -26.61 -1.20 3.86
C GLN A 21 -25.10 -1.14 4.10
N SER A 22 -24.66 -0.14 4.88
CA SER A 22 -23.25 0.09 5.17
C SER A 22 -22.60 -1.15 5.77
N ILE A 23 -21.45 -1.54 5.23
CA ILE A 23 -20.68 -2.74 5.61
C ILE A 23 -20.24 -2.70 7.08
N TYR A 24 -20.20 -1.52 7.70
CA TYR A 24 -19.79 -1.31 9.09
C TYR A 24 -20.96 -1.11 10.08
N GLY A 25 -22.21 -1.21 9.59
CA GLY A 25 -23.43 -1.11 10.39
C GLY A 25 -23.76 0.31 10.89
N ASP A 26 -25.01 0.50 11.34
CA ASP A 26 -25.54 1.77 11.88
C ASP A 26 -24.77 2.34 13.09
N LYS A 27 -23.80 1.59 13.63
CA LYS A 27 -22.94 2.00 14.76
C LYS A 27 -21.93 3.09 14.44
N VAL A 28 -21.67 3.43 13.16
CA VAL A 28 -20.75 4.53 12.81
C VAL A 28 -21.44 5.90 12.68
N LYS A 29 -22.78 5.93 12.77
CA LYS A 29 -23.54 7.17 13.05
C LYS A 29 -23.43 7.59 14.53
N THR A 30 -22.28 7.40 15.17
CA THR A 30 -21.99 7.89 16.51
C THR A 30 -21.91 9.41 16.51
N ASP A 31 -22.85 10.07 17.19
CA ASP A 31 -22.86 11.43 17.76
C ASP A 31 -22.04 12.52 17.02
N VAL A 32 -22.13 12.58 15.68
CA VAL A 32 -21.56 13.68 14.91
C VAL A 32 -22.39 14.94 15.18
N LYS A 33 -21.73 15.99 15.67
CA LYS A 33 -22.40 17.22 16.18
C LYS A 33 -22.43 18.37 15.19
N MET A 34 -21.70 18.25 14.08
CA MET A 34 -21.67 19.27 13.05
C MET A 34 -23.02 19.40 12.34
N LYS A 35 -23.45 20.63 12.04
CA LYS A 35 -24.67 20.89 11.26
C LYS A 35 -24.41 20.74 9.77
N TYR A 36 -24.57 19.53 9.25
CA TYR A 36 -24.37 19.24 7.84
C TYR A 36 -25.55 19.61 6.94
N ILE A 37 -25.21 20.11 5.76
CA ILE A 37 -26.03 20.14 4.55
C ILE A 37 -25.62 18.93 3.70
N TYR A 38 -26.56 18.38 2.92
CA TYR A 38 -26.35 17.16 2.13
C TYR A 38 -26.49 17.35 0.63
N SER A 39 -26.80 18.57 0.17
CA SER A 39 -26.81 18.96 -1.24
C SER A 39 -25.78 20.03 -1.52
N PHE A 40 -25.03 19.88 -2.61
CA PHE A 40 -24.03 20.87 -2.99
C PHE A 40 -24.66 22.21 -3.41
N GLU A 41 -25.82 22.17 -4.07
CA GLU A 41 -26.55 23.37 -4.48
C GLU A 41 -27.05 24.17 -3.27
N GLU A 42 -27.63 23.47 -2.29
CA GLU A 42 -28.07 24.09 -1.04
C GLU A 42 -26.90 24.69 -0.26
N ALA A 43 -25.74 24.01 -0.23
CA ALA A 43 -24.55 24.52 0.41
C ALA A 43 -24.05 25.82 -0.25
N LEU A 44 -24.02 25.88 -1.60
CA LEU A 44 -23.67 27.09 -2.35
C LEU A 44 -24.63 28.25 -2.08
N LYS A 45 -25.94 27.97 -2.09
CA LYS A 45 -26.96 28.98 -1.76
C LYS A 45 -26.74 29.50 -0.35
N LYS A 46 -26.59 28.61 0.63
CA LYS A 46 -26.43 28.99 2.03
C LYS A 46 -25.14 29.78 2.26
N ALA A 47 -24.05 29.36 1.64
CA ALA A 47 -22.74 30.02 1.73
C ALA A 47 -22.81 31.48 1.30
N ARG A 48 -23.53 31.77 0.19
CA ARG A 48 -23.81 33.14 -0.26
C ARG A 48 -24.68 33.92 0.73
N GLU A 49 -25.72 33.31 1.28
CA GLU A 49 -26.61 33.96 2.24
C GLU A 49 -25.89 34.38 3.53
N VAL A 50 -25.01 33.53 4.06
CA VAL A 50 -24.35 33.76 5.36
C VAL A 50 -22.92 34.28 5.23
N ASN A 51 -22.45 34.50 4.00
CA ASN A 51 -21.11 34.95 3.66
C ASN A 51 -20.00 34.10 4.32
N LYS A 52 -20.10 32.76 4.24
CA LYS A 52 -19.11 31.82 4.79
C LYS A 52 -18.58 30.87 3.71
N PRO A 53 -17.33 30.41 3.80
CA PRO A 53 -16.83 29.33 2.95
C PRO A 53 -17.53 28.00 3.24
N ILE A 54 -17.45 27.08 2.29
CA ILE A 54 -18.03 25.73 2.41
C ILE A 54 -16.92 24.77 2.81
N PHE A 55 -17.05 24.11 3.95
CA PHE A 55 -16.26 22.94 4.28
C PHE A 55 -16.94 21.70 3.71
N VAL A 56 -16.23 20.88 2.94
CA VAL A 56 -16.76 19.66 2.34
C VAL A 56 -16.08 18.44 2.95
N ASN A 57 -16.86 17.62 3.64
CA ASN A 57 -16.47 16.29 4.08
C ASN A 57 -16.75 15.28 2.96
N CYS A 58 -15.70 14.87 2.24
CA CYS A 58 -15.80 13.87 1.18
C CYS A 58 -15.75 12.48 1.82
N PHE A 59 -16.90 11.80 1.86
CA PHE A 59 -17.07 10.53 2.54
C PHE A 59 -17.24 9.36 1.57
N ALA A 60 -16.76 8.19 1.99
CA ALA A 60 -17.06 6.91 1.36
C ALA A 60 -17.17 5.83 2.45
N ASP A 61 -18.24 5.02 2.41
CA ASP A 61 -18.54 4.03 3.45
C ASP A 61 -17.41 3.01 3.70
N TRP A 62 -16.65 2.67 2.64
CA TRP A 62 -15.54 1.71 2.71
C TRP A 62 -14.22 2.33 3.22
N ALA A 63 -14.16 3.64 3.41
CA ALA A 63 -12.94 4.32 3.84
C ALA A 63 -12.81 4.34 5.37
N VAL A 64 -12.07 3.36 5.92
CA VAL A 64 -11.78 3.24 7.35
C VAL A 64 -11.27 4.54 8.01
N PRO A 65 -10.38 5.34 7.38
CA PRO A 65 -9.94 6.62 7.97
C PRO A 65 -11.06 7.64 8.18
N CYS A 66 -12.11 7.65 7.34
CA CYS A 66 -13.23 8.57 7.49
C CYS A 66 -14.04 8.28 8.76
N HIS A 67 -14.16 6.99 9.14
CA HIS A 67 -14.86 6.57 10.35
C HIS A 67 -14.12 7.02 11.63
N GLY A 68 -12.78 6.98 11.62
CA GLY A 68 -11.98 7.49 12.74
C GLY A 68 -12.15 9.00 12.95
N MET A 69 -12.29 9.76 11.86
CA MET A 69 -12.51 11.21 11.92
C MET A 69 -13.89 11.58 12.48
N ASN A 70 -14.94 10.83 12.11
CA ASN A 70 -16.27 10.98 12.71
C ASN A 70 -16.24 10.77 14.23
N GLN A 71 -15.49 9.77 14.69
CA GLN A 71 -15.44 9.40 16.11
C GLN A 71 -14.56 10.30 16.96
N LEU A 72 -13.42 10.76 16.44
CA LEU A 72 -12.40 11.46 17.23
C LEU A 72 -12.38 12.98 17.02
N VAL A 73 -12.98 13.47 15.93
CA VAL A 73 -12.92 14.88 15.54
C VAL A 73 -14.32 15.47 15.42
N PHE A 74 -15.19 14.90 14.59
CA PHE A 74 -16.52 15.49 14.31
C PHE A 74 -17.56 15.26 15.42
N SER A 75 -17.24 14.44 16.41
CA SER A 75 -18.02 14.20 17.63
C SER A 75 -17.65 15.14 18.80
N ASP A 76 -16.59 15.94 18.64
CA ASP A 76 -16.19 16.94 19.64
C ASP A 76 -17.10 18.18 19.52
N GLN A 77 -17.72 18.57 20.63
CA GLN A 77 -18.70 19.67 20.64
C GLN A 77 -18.04 21.03 20.40
N GLN A 78 -16.85 21.27 20.99
CA GLN A 78 -16.19 22.56 20.85
C GLN A 78 -15.74 22.78 19.41
N PHE A 79 -15.23 21.73 18.78
CA PHE A 79 -14.88 21.72 17.37
C PHE A 79 -16.11 21.88 16.48
N ALA A 80 -17.19 21.14 16.72
CA ALA A 80 -18.43 21.27 15.95
C ALA A 80 -19.01 22.69 16.02
N ASP A 81 -19.05 23.29 17.21
CA ASP A 81 -19.49 24.67 17.39
C ASP A 81 -18.58 25.66 16.65
N TRP A 82 -17.27 25.41 16.63
CA TRP A 82 -16.32 26.20 15.85
C TRP A 82 -16.60 26.06 14.34
N MET A 83 -16.79 24.84 13.86
CA MET A 83 -17.12 24.59 12.45
C MET A 83 -18.40 25.31 12.01
N ASP A 84 -19.49 25.19 12.78
CA ASP A 84 -20.76 25.86 12.49
C ASP A 84 -20.65 27.39 12.49
N ARG A 85 -19.75 27.95 13.33
CA ARG A 85 -19.48 29.39 13.34
C ARG A 85 -18.73 29.83 12.09
N HIS A 86 -17.80 29.04 11.57
CA HIS A 86 -16.87 29.48 10.51
C HIS A 86 -17.21 28.99 9.11
N PHE A 87 -17.94 27.89 8.95
CA PHE A 87 -18.20 27.25 7.67
C PHE A 87 -19.69 26.96 7.47
N VAL A 88 -20.07 26.82 6.20
CA VAL A 88 -21.21 25.99 5.80
C VAL A 88 -20.68 24.56 5.64
N ASN A 89 -21.16 23.64 6.47
CA ASN A 89 -20.65 22.28 6.50
C ASN A 89 -21.45 21.40 5.51
N LEU A 90 -20.80 20.93 4.46
CA LEU A 90 -21.36 19.99 3.49
C LEU A 90 -20.82 18.59 3.76
N PHE A 91 -21.71 17.62 3.88
CA PHE A 91 -21.39 16.20 3.86
C PHE A 91 -21.79 15.63 2.51
N ILE A 92 -20.86 14.98 1.81
CA ILE A 92 -21.15 14.36 0.53
C ILE A 92 -20.52 12.97 0.43
N ASP A 93 -21.34 11.98 0.10
CA ASP A 93 -20.87 10.65 -0.27
C ASP A 93 -20.41 10.68 -1.73
N ILE A 94 -19.09 10.61 -1.92
CA ILE A 94 -18.43 10.68 -3.23
C ILE A 94 -18.64 9.43 -4.10
N THR A 95 -19.26 8.38 -3.56
CA THR A 95 -19.57 7.15 -4.31
C THR A 95 -20.93 7.20 -5.01
N THR A 96 -21.76 8.20 -4.67
CA THR A 96 -23.10 8.43 -5.24
C THR A 96 -23.05 9.10 -6.61
N ASN A 97 -24.17 9.09 -7.34
CA ASN A 97 -24.29 9.77 -8.64
C ASN A 97 -24.11 11.30 -8.53
N GLU A 98 -24.48 11.90 -7.40
CA GLU A 98 -24.28 13.33 -7.14
C GLU A 98 -22.84 13.64 -6.70
N GLY A 99 -22.25 12.77 -5.86
CA GLY A 99 -20.92 12.99 -5.32
C GLY A 99 -19.78 12.71 -6.30
N ARG A 100 -19.91 11.71 -7.19
CA ARG A 100 -18.85 11.34 -8.16
C ARG A 100 -18.41 12.51 -9.05
N PRO A 101 -19.33 13.27 -9.69
CA PRO A 101 -18.94 14.46 -10.46
C PRO A 101 -18.13 15.48 -9.66
N LEU A 102 -18.49 15.70 -8.39
CA LEU A 102 -17.74 16.62 -7.51
C LEU A 102 -16.37 16.05 -7.16
N ALA A 103 -16.29 14.75 -6.88
CA ALA A 103 -15.02 14.10 -6.58
C ALA A 103 -14.06 14.16 -7.76
N THR A 104 -14.57 13.98 -8.99
CA THR A 104 -13.79 14.19 -10.21
C THR A 104 -13.38 15.65 -10.36
N LYS A 105 -14.32 16.60 -10.20
CA LYS A 105 -14.07 18.04 -10.36
C LYS A 105 -12.97 18.55 -9.42
N TYR A 106 -12.97 18.10 -8.16
CA TYR A 106 -12.04 18.57 -7.13
C TYR A 106 -10.87 17.60 -6.85
N ASN A 107 -10.77 16.51 -7.62
CA ASN A 107 -9.77 15.45 -7.46
C ASN A 107 -9.71 14.85 -6.05
N THR A 108 -10.87 14.47 -5.51
CA THR A 108 -11.00 13.88 -4.16
C THR A 108 -11.18 12.37 -4.21
N LEU A 109 -10.46 11.67 -5.09
CA LEU A 109 -10.61 10.21 -5.28
C LEU A 109 -9.87 9.36 -4.23
N GLN A 110 -8.98 9.97 -3.45
CA GLN A 110 -8.26 9.35 -2.34
C GLN A 110 -8.87 9.78 -1.00
N MET A 111 -9.09 8.85 -0.06
CA MET A 111 -9.75 9.08 1.23
C MET A 111 -8.79 8.88 2.41
N ALA A 112 -8.91 9.58 3.54
CA ALA A 112 -9.85 10.67 3.84
C ALA A 112 -9.47 11.98 3.12
N HIS A 113 -10.47 12.79 2.73
CA HIS A 113 -10.23 14.03 1.96
C HIS A 113 -11.20 15.12 2.39
N TYR A 114 -10.69 16.33 2.54
CA TYR A 114 -11.47 17.50 2.91
C TYR A 114 -11.08 18.68 2.03
N ILE A 115 -12.06 19.41 1.55
CA ILE A 115 -11.82 20.63 0.78
C ILE A 115 -12.62 21.79 1.37
N VAL A 116 -12.07 22.99 1.21
CA VAL A 116 -12.75 24.23 1.52
C VAL A 116 -12.96 24.99 0.22
N LEU A 117 -14.20 25.38 -0.03
CA LEU A 117 -14.61 26.12 -1.22
C LEU A 117 -15.06 27.53 -0.85
N ASP A 118 -14.94 28.46 -1.78
CA ASP A 118 -15.63 29.75 -1.69
C ASP A 118 -17.13 29.59 -2.00
N GLN A 119 -17.85 30.70 -1.98
CA GLN A 119 -19.30 30.75 -2.20
C GLN A 119 -19.72 30.48 -3.65
N ASP A 120 -18.75 30.49 -4.56
CA ASP A 120 -18.93 30.18 -5.98
C ASP A 120 -18.47 28.73 -6.30
N GLY A 121 -17.98 28.02 -5.29
CA GLY A 121 -17.51 26.65 -5.40
C GLY A 121 -16.08 26.52 -5.92
N ASN A 122 -15.26 27.57 -5.89
CA ASN A 122 -13.84 27.48 -6.22
C ASN A 122 -13.03 26.95 -5.04
N LEU A 123 -12.02 26.14 -5.31
CA LEU A 123 -11.17 25.54 -4.29
C LEU A 123 -10.28 26.58 -3.60
N ILE A 124 -10.43 26.73 -2.28
CA ILE A 124 -9.60 27.59 -1.43
C ILE A 124 -8.48 26.78 -0.76
N TYR A 125 -8.82 25.60 -0.22
CA TYR A 125 -7.91 24.81 0.61
C TYR A 125 -8.25 23.32 0.52
N ARG A 126 -7.26 22.46 0.77
CA ARG A 126 -7.40 21.00 0.73
C ARG A 126 -6.60 20.37 1.87
N ILE A 127 -7.18 19.35 2.49
CA ILE A 127 -6.53 18.48 3.48
C ILE A 127 -6.72 17.04 3.03
N VAL A 128 -5.61 16.35 2.80
CA VAL A 128 -5.60 14.93 2.43
C VAL A 128 -5.08 14.12 3.61
N GLY A 129 -5.81 13.08 3.99
CA GLY A 129 -5.54 12.27 5.17
C GLY A 129 -6.33 12.71 6.42
N GLY A 130 -6.31 11.86 7.43
CA GLY A 130 -6.93 12.14 8.74
C GLY A 130 -5.93 12.80 9.69
N HIS A 131 -6.40 13.74 10.50
CA HIS A 131 -5.64 14.39 11.56
C HIS A 131 -6.48 14.43 12.84
N GLN A 132 -5.83 14.42 14.00
CA GLN A 132 -6.50 14.59 15.28
C GLN A 132 -6.65 16.07 15.64
N LEU A 133 -7.47 16.37 16.65
CA LEU A 133 -7.48 17.69 17.27
C LEU A 133 -6.25 17.88 18.18
N PRO A 134 -5.68 19.09 18.27
CA PRO A 134 -6.13 20.34 17.65
C PRO A 134 -5.66 20.56 16.21
N GLU A 135 -4.75 19.71 15.69
CA GLU A 135 -4.09 19.89 14.39
C GLU A 135 -5.09 20.07 13.24
N PHE A 136 -6.14 19.25 13.17
CA PHE A 136 -7.15 19.37 12.11
C PHE A 136 -7.83 20.74 12.09
N GLN A 137 -8.13 21.31 13.26
CA GLN A 137 -8.71 22.65 13.38
C GLN A 137 -7.71 23.72 12.94
N GLU A 138 -6.42 23.58 13.28
CA GLU A 138 -5.37 24.51 12.86
C GLU A 138 -5.16 24.50 11.34
N LEU A 139 -5.26 23.34 10.70
CA LEU A 139 -5.22 23.22 9.24
C LEU A 139 -6.42 23.90 8.59
N LEU A 140 -7.63 23.71 9.11
CA LEU A 140 -8.83 24.38 8.62
C LEU A 140 -8.79 25.90 8.84
N ALA A 141 -8.23 26.37 9.96
CA ALA A 141 -8.09 27.80 10.22
C ALA A 141 -7.25 28.52 9.14
N LYS A 142 -6.30 27.83 8.49
CA LYS A 142 -5.55 28.37 7.34
C LYS A 142 -6.43 28.64 6.12
N SER A 143 -7.56 27.98 5.97
CA SER A 143 -8.51 28.29 4.90
C SER A 143 -9.25 29.62 5.11
N LEU A 144 -9.27 30.12 6.35
CA LEU A 144 -9.94 31.37 6.73
C LEU A 144 -9.04 32.61 6.63
N ASP A 145 -7.71 32.43 6.54
CA ASP A 145 -6.77 33.52 6.25
C ASP A 145 -6.51 33.58 4.73
N PRO A 146 -6.90 34.68 4.05
CA PRO A 146 -6.68 34.85 2.61
C PRO A 146 -5.23 34.62 2.17
N LYS A 147 -4.25 34.90 3.05
CA LYS A 147 -2.81 34.78 2.75
C LYS A 147 -2.31 33.34 2.69
N THR A 148 -3.08 32.38 3.22
CA THR A 148 -2.73 30.95 3.30
C THR A 148 -3.56 30.05 2.41
N THR A 149 -4.45 30.63 1.61
CA THR A 149 -5.25 29.90 0.61
C THR A 149 -4.37 29.41 -0.54
N LEU A 150 -4.72 28.27 -1.13
CA LEU A 150 -4.01 27.71 -2.29
C LEU A 150 -3.95 28.72 -3.45
N PRO A 151 -5.04 29.38 -3.88
CA PRO A 151 -4.98 30.35 -4.98
C PRO A 151 -4.03 31.51 -4.71
N GLU A 152 -4.05 32.10 -3.50
CA GLU A 152 -3.20 33.24 -3.17
C GLU A 152 -1.73 32.84 -3.05
N MET A 153 -1.42 31.70 -2.43
CA MET A 153 -0.06 31.21 -2.32
C MET A 153 0.51 30.81 -3.70
N ASN A 154 -0.28 30.18 -4.56
CA ASN A 154 0.07 29.91 -5.96
C ASN A 154 0.44 31.23 -6.66
N ARG A 155 -0.45 32.23 -6.60
CA ARG A 155 -0.25 33.55 -7.23
C ARG A 155 1.00 34.26 -6.72
N ARG A 156 1.27 34.25 -5.42
CA ARG A 156 2.48 34.86 -4.82
C ARG A 156 3.75 34.16 -5.28
N TYR A 157 3.73 32.83 -5.35
CA TYR A 157 4.83 32.04 -5.87
C TYR A 157 5.06 32.29 -7.37
N GLU A 158 4.01 32.38 -8.18
CA GLU A 158 4.11 32.71 -9.61
C GLU A 158 4.66 34.13 -9.84
N LYS A 159 4.33 35.09 -8.98
CA LYS A 159 4.88 36.46 -9.01
C LYS A 159 6.32 36.57 -8.48
N GLY A 160 6.96 35.46 -8.11
CA GLY A 160 8.37 35.44 -7.73
C GLY A 160 8.65 35.63 -6.24
N GLU A 161 7.65 35.54 -5.36
CA GLU A 161 7.92 35.57 -3.91
C GLU A 161 8.71 34.30 -3.50
N ARG A 162 9.92 34.51 -2.95
CA ARG A 162 10.86 33.42 -2.61
C ARG A 162 11.52 33.56 -1.24
N ASN A 163 10.97 34.36 -0.34
CA ASN A 163 11.50 34.42 1.03
C ASN A 163 11.24 33.09 1.76
N LEU A 164 12.17 32.67 2.62
CA LEU A 164 12.11 31.36 3.28
C LEU A 164 10.87 31.19 4.17
N LYS A 165 10.35 32.27 4.79
CA LYS A 165 9.14 32.20 5.61
C LYS A 165 7.93 31.81 4.76
N PHE A 166 7.76 32.45 3.61
CA PHE A 166 6.72 32.14 2.65
C PHE A 166 6.88 30.73 2.06
N LEU A 167 8.08 30.40 1.57
CA LEU A 167 8.29 29.10 0.91
C LEU A 167 8.00 27.92 1.84
N ARG A 168 8.38 28.00 3.12
CA ARG A 168 8.05 26.97 4.11
C ARG A 168 6.54 26.87 4.32
N ALA A 169 5.87 27.99 4.60
CA ALA A 169 4.42 27.98 4.79
C ALA A 169 3.68 27.44 3.56
N TYR A 170 4.16 27.77 2.35
CA TYR A 170 3.57 27.28 1.12
C TYR A 170 3.84 25.78 0.88
N ALA A 171 5.07 25.31 1.12
CA ALA A 171 5.38 23.87 1.07
C ALA A 171 4.51 23.06 2.03
N ASP A 172 4.22 23.59 3.22
CA ASP A 172 3.32 22.95 4.18
C ASP A 172 1.89 22.84 3.67
N VAL A 173 1.36 23.91 3.07
CA VAL A 173 0.03 23.90 2.47
C VAL A 173 -0.04 22.94 1.29
N LEU A 174 0.98 22.90 0.43
CA LEU A 174 1.04 21.97 -0.70
C LEU A 174 1.13 20.51 -0.26
N ASN A 175 1.94 20.20 0.76
CA ASN A 175 2.03 18.86 1.34
C ASN A 175 0.69 18.43 1.95
N THR A 176 0.01 19.33 2.67
CA THR A 176 -1.32 19.09 3.23
C THR A 176 -2.36 18.80 2.14
N ALA A 177 -2.20 19.42 0.97
CA ALA A 177 -3.06 19.26 -0.19
C ALA A 177 -2.64 18.11 -1.14
N SER A 178 -1.59 17.36 -0.82
CA SER A 178 -0.95 16.36 -1.70
C SER A 178 -0.64 16.89 -3.11
N GLU A 179 -0.20 18.15 -3.22
CA GLU A 179 0.28 18.76 -4.46
C GLU A 179 1.78 18.48 -4.65
N ASP A 180 2.15 17.20 -4.68
CA ASP A 180 3.53 16.70 -4.48
C ASP A 180 4.55 17.31 -5.45
N GLU A 181 4.21 17.43 -6.73
CA GLU A 181 5.12 18.00 -7.75
C GLU A 181 5.39 19.49 -7.51
N LYS A 182 4.39 20.26 -7.07
CA LYS A 182 4.59 21.66 -6.68
C LYS A 182 5.35 21.75 -5.37
N ALA A 183 5.01 20.92 -4.38
CA ALA A 183 5.68 20.89 -3.09
C ALA A 183 7.18 20.62 -3.29
N LYS A 184 7.54 19.65 -4.13
CA LYS A 184 8.92 19.33 -4.50
C LYS A 184 9.67 20.55 -5.06
N LYS A 185 9.09 21.27 -6.02
CA LYS A 185 9.68 22.49 -6.61
C LYS A 185 9.88 23.60 -5.56
N VAL A 186 8.89 23.81 -4.69
CA VAL A 186 8.97 24.81 -3.61
C VAL A 186 10.06 24.41 -2.60
N ILE A 187 10.18 23.13 -2.28
CA ILE A 187 11.24 22.62 -1.40
C ILE A 187 12.62 22.79 -2.04
N GLU A 188 12.77 22.55 -3.34
CA GLU A 188 14.01 22.86 -4.06
C GLU A 188 14.38 24.35 -3.95
N ASP A 189 13.40 25.24 -4.07
CA ASP A 189 13.57 26.68 -3.86
C ASP A 189 13.98 27.05 -2.42
N ILE A 190 13.49 26.30 -1.42
CA ILE A 190 13.91 26.42 -0.02
C ILE A 190 15.40 26.06 0.10
N PHE A 191 15.82 24.93 -0.46
CA PHE A 191 17.21 24.46 -0.38
C PHE A 191 18.19 25.33 -1.17
N ALA A 192 17.77 25.90 -2.30
CA ALA A 192 18.58 26.87 -3.05
C ALA A 192 18.90 28.15 -2.27
N ARG A 193 18.13 28.45 -1.22
CA ARG A 193 18.24 29.68 -0.40
C ARG A 193 18.69 29.43 1.03
N LEU A 194 18.75 28.15 1.44
CA LEU A 194 19.23 27.74 2.74
C LEU A 194 20.75 27.89 2.80
N LYS A 195 21.24 28.61 3.81
CA LYS A 195 22.67 28.57 4.16
C LYS A 195 22.96 27.25 4.85
N ASP A 196 24.15 26.71 4.66
CA ASP A 196 24.54 25.41 5.21
C ASP A 196 24.43 25.35 6.76
N LYS A 197 24.70 26.47 7.45
CA LYS A 197 24.48 26.63 8.90
C LYS A 197 23.01 26.58 9.36
N GLN A 198 22.06 26.68 8.45
CA GLN A 198 20.62 26.63 8.74
C GLN A 198 20.04 25.23 8.58
N LEU A 199 20.77 24.30 7.94
CA LEU A 199 20.33 22.92 7.75
C LEU A 199 19.88 22.22 9.05
N PRO A 200 20.64 22.27 10.16
CA PRO A 200 20.26 21.53 11.38
C PRO A 200 19.14 22.19 12.18
N LYS A 201 18.53 23.29 11.72
CA LYS A 201 17.46 23.95 12.49
C LYS A 201 16.14 23.18 12.40
N GLU A 202 15.39 23.15 13.50
CA GLU A 202 14.10 22.44 13.60
C GLU A 202 13.12 22.85 12.48
N GLU A 203 13.05 24.14 12.13
CA GLU A 203 12.13 24.61 11.08
C GLU A 203 12.43 24.05 9.67
N ASN A 204 13.62 23.46 9.46
CA ASN A 204 14.03 22.85 8.19
C ASN A 204 14.01 21.33 8.20
N TRP A 205 13.85 20.72 9.38
CA TRP A 205 14.02 19.27 9.56
C TRP A 205 13.09 18.45 8.67
N LYS A 206 11.80 18.80 8.60
CA LYS A 206 10.82 18.09 7.76
C LYS A 206 11.17 18.12 6.27
N TYR A 207 11.63 19.25 5.75
CA TYR A 207 12.02 19.37 4.34
C TYR A 207 13.34 18.65 4.06
N PHE A 208 14.24 18.65 5.05
CA PHE A 208 15.49 17.91 5.02
C PHE A 208 15.24 16.41 4.91
N MET A 209 14.37 15.85 5.75
CA MET A 209 13.95 14.45 5.66
C MET A 209 13.31 14.15 4.30
N GLN A 210 12.45 15.04 3.78
CA GLN A 210 11.79 14.84 2.48
C GLN A 210 12.76 14.83 1.29
N LYS A 211 13.94 15.45 1.39
CA LYS A 211 14.96 15.48 0.32
C LYS A 211 15.88 14.26 0.32
N ILE A 212 15.88 13.46 1.38
CA ILE A 212 16.70 12.27 1.51
C ILE A 212 15.85 11.04 1.20
N ARG A 213 16.40 10.14 0.42
CA ARG A 213 15.83 8.85 0.02
C ARG A 213 16.74 7.70 0.41
N THR A 214 18.05 7.88 0.31
CA THR A 214 19.02 6.82 0.58
C THR A 214 20.19 7.32 1.44
N ASN A 215 20.99 6.38 1.92
CA ASN A 215 22.25 6.67 2.63
C ASN A 215 23.33 7.30 1.72
N GLU A 216 23.13 7.28 0.39
CA GLU A 216 24.08 7.79 -0.60
C GLU A 216 23.87 9.29 -0.90
N ASP A 217 22.73 9.85 -0.50
CA ASP A 217 22.42 11.27 -0.70
C ASP A 217 23.41 12.18 0.05
N GLU A 218 23.87 13.24 -0.62
CA GLU A 218 24.80 14.20 -0.02
C GLU A 218 24.26 14.86 1.26
N LEU A 219 22.94 15.08 1.34
CA LEU A 219 22.31 15.58 2.57
C LEU A 219 22.37 14.56 3.70
N PHE A 220 22.24 13.26 3.42
CA PHE A 220 22.39 12.22 4.42
C PHE A 220 23.84 12.14 4.92
N LYS A 221 24.83 12.18 4.02
CA LYS A 221 26.26 12.24 4.42
C LYS A 221 26.54 13.45 5.31
N LYS A 222 25.98 14.61 4.98
CA LYS A 222 26.06 15.81 5.83
C LYS A 222 25.39 15.64 7.19
N LEU A 223 24.26 14.94 7.26
CA LEU A 223 23.60 14.61 8.53
C LEU A 223 24.54 13.79 9.42
N ILE A 224 25.17 12.75 8.88
CA ILE A 224 26.06 11.87 9.65
C ILE A 224 27.30 12.63 10.15
N THR A 225 27.98 13.38 9.28
CA THR A 225 29.19 14.12 9.67
C THR A 225 28.93 15.22 10.68
N ARG A 226 27.71 15.79 10.69
CA ARG A 226 27.30 16.87 11.59
C ARG A 226 26.21 16.46 12.57
N LYS A 227 26.12 15.15 12.89
CA LYS A 227 25.05 14.59 13.71
C LYS A 227 24.82 15.35 15.02
N ALA A 228 25.90 15.75 15.71
CA ALA A 228 25.82 16.50 16.96
C ALA A 228 25.07 17.85 16.81
N GLU A 229 25.21 18.54 15.68
CA GLU A 229 24.48 19.79 15.42
C GLU A 229 22.98 19.53 15.22
N PHE A 230 22.63 18.49 14.47
CA PHE A 230 21.23 18.10 14.27
C PHE A 230 20.60 17.65 15.59
N VAL A 231 21.28 16.79 16.35
CA VAL A 231 20.84 16.33 17.68
C VAL A 231 20.59 17.51 18.62
N LYS A 232 21.49 18.50 18.66
CA LYS A 232 21.36 19.67 19.52
C LYS A 232 20.09 20.48 19.23
N ASN A 233 19.68 20.58 17.96
CA ASN A 233 18.56 21.42 17.54
C ASN A 233 17.23 20.68 17.40
N ILE A 234 17.27 19.39 17.07
CA ILE A 234 16.09 18.57 16.72
C ILE A 234 15.77 17.54 17.82
N GLY A 235 16.80 17.05 18.51
CA GLY A 235 16.70 16.01 19.53
C GLY A 235 17.24 14.66 19.05
N GLN A 236 17.92 13.95 19.97
CA GLN A 236 18.58 12.67 19.72
C GLN A 236 17.64 11.63 19.09
N GLU A 237 16.49 11.41 19.72
CA GLU A 237 15.53 10.37 19.32
C GLU A 237 15.03 10.56 17.88
N LYS A 238 14.68 11.80 17.51
CA LYS A 238 14.19 12.12 16.16
C LYS A 238 15.27 11.89 15.10
N VAL A 239 16.50 12.33 15.37
CA VAL A 239 17.63 12.18 14.44
C VAL A 239 17.99 10.70 14.28
N ASP A 240 18.10 9.96 15.39
CA ASP A 240 18.42 8.53 15.37
C ASP A 240 17.34 7.70 14.67
N ARG A 241 16.06 8.02 14.92
CA ARG A 241 14.94 7.36 14.22
C ARG A 241 15.02 7.57 12.72
N PHE A 242 15.34 8.78 12.27
CA PHE A 242 15.45 9.07 10.84
C PHE A 242 16.63 8.33 10.20
N ILE A 243 17.81 8.36 10.82
CA ILE A 243 18.99 7.62 10.34
C ILE A 243 18.70 6.12 10.29
N SER A 244 18.13 5.57 11.37
CA SER A 244 17.72 4.17 11.47
C SER A 244 16.72 3.80 10.37
N GLY A 245 15.75 4.66 10.08
CA GLY A 245 14.76 4.45 9.02
C GLY A 245 15.36 4.29 7.62
N ILE A 246 16.41 5.07 7.28
CA ILE A 246 17.10 4.96 5.99
C ILE A 246 17.79 3.60 5.84
N TYR A 247 18.50 3.16 6.87
CA TYR A 247 19.16 1.85 6.85
C TYR A 247 18.17 0.69 6.97
N PHE A 248 17.10 0.85 7.74
CA PHE A 248 16.02 -0.13 7.84
C PHE A 248 15.41 -0.38 6.46
N ALA A 249 15.04 0.68 5.74
CA ALA A 249 14.49 0.57 4.38
C ALA A 249 15.47 -0.11 3.41
N LYS A 250 16.77 0.15 3.54
CA LYS A 250 17.81 -0.49 2.72
C LYS A 250 17.98 -1.99 3.05
N LEU A 251 17.94 -2.36 4.33
CA LEU A 251 18.18 -3.73 4.79
C LEU A 251 16.94 -4.64 4.66
N PHE A 252 15.73 -4.09 4.75
CA PHE A 252 14.50 -4.86 4.83
C PHE A 252 14.27 -5.79 3.63
N PRO A 253 14.48 -5.39 2.36
CA PRO A 253 14.36 -6.30 1.21
C PRO A 253 15.33 -7.50 1.27
N TYR A 254 16.55 -7.31 1.78
CA TYR A 254 17.51 -8.40 1.98
C TYR A 254 17.08 -9.32 3.13
N ALA A 255 16.57 -8.76 4.22
CA ALA A 255 16.00 -9.52 5.33
C ALA A 255 14.81 -10.37 4.89
N CYS A 256 13.99 -9.85 3.97
CA CYS A 256 12.88 -10.58 3.35
C CYS A 256 13.30 -11.56 2.25
N GLY A 257 14.55 -11.50 1.78
CA GLY A 257 15.04 -12.31 0.66
C GLY A 257 14.50 -11.91 -0.71
N THR A 258 13.84 -10.75 -0.84
CA THR A 258 13.40 -10.19 -2.12
C THR A 258 14.53 -9.52 -2.90
N THR A 259 15.69 -9.33 -2.25
CA THR A 259 16.93 -8.87 -2.87
C THR A 259 18.04 -9.87 -2.58
N PRO A 260 18.83 -10.28 -3.59
CA PRO A 260 19.93 -11.22 -3.40
C PRO A 260 20.94 -10.72 -2.36
N TYR A 261 21.47 -11.63 -1.54
CA TYR A 261 22.46 -11.31 -0.54
C TYR A 261 23.80 -10.90 -1.17
N ASP A 262 24.39 -9.82 -0.66
CA ASP A 262 25.73 -9.35 -1.03
C ASP A 262 26.57 -9.19 0.25
N GLY A 263 27.55 -10.07 0.43
CA GLY A 263 28.41 -10.07 1.61
C GLY A 263 29.32 -8.86 1.71
N ASN A 264 29.80 -8.31 0.59
CA ASN A 264 30.65 -7.11 0.59
C ASN A 264 29.83 -5.90 1.02
N LEU A 265 28.63 -5.76 0.46
CA LEU A 265 27.68 -4.72 0.87
C LEU A 265 27.34 -4.81 2.36
N MET A 266 27.17 -6.01 2.91
CA MET A 266 26.91 -6.16 4.36
C MET A 266 28.08 -5.72 5.25
N VAL A 267 29.31 -5.88 4.78
CA VAL A 267 30.49 -5.36 5.49
C VAL A 267 30.50 -3.83 5.44
N ASP A 268 30.25 -3.24 4.28
CA ASP A 268 30.19 -1.78 4.11
C ASP A 268 29.08 -1.17 4.99
N LEU A 269 27.89 -1.77 4.98
CA LEU A 269 26.76 -1.31 5.81
C LEU A 269 27.05 -1.42 7.32
N ALA A 270 27.80 -2.42 7.77
CA ALA A 270 28.21 -2.50 9.17
C ALA A 270 29.13 -1.34 9.57
N LEU A 271 30.12 -1.04 8.71
CA LEU A 271 31.04 0.08 8.93
C LEU A 271 30.31 1.42 8.92
N GLU A 272 29.34 1.59 8.01
CA GLU A 272 28.50 2.79 7.96
C GLU A 272 27.60 2.94 9.19
N LEU A 273 26.92 1.87 9.62
CA LEU A 273 26.07 1.91 10.82
C LEU A 273 26.87 2.25 12.07
N HIS A 274 28.09 1.74 12.19
CA HIS A 274 28.97 2.10 13.30
C HIS A 274 29.32 3.60 13.30
N LYS A 275 29.61 4.18 12.12
CA LYS A 275 29.86 5.62 11.96
C LYS A 275 28.64 6.48 12.30
N CYS A 276 27.43 5.93 12.21
CA CYS A 276 26.20 6.66 12.55
C CYS A 276 26.05 6.90 14.07
N ASN A 277 26.84 6.22 14.91
CA ASN A 277 26.81 6.35 16.37
C ASN A 277 25.37 6.22 16.93
N LEU A 278 24.64 5.19 16.47
CA LEU A 278 23.32 4.83 16.98
C LEU A 278 23.47 3.99 18.26
N PRO A 279 22.54 4.05 19.22
CA PRO A 279 22.54 3.15 20.37
C PRO A 279 22.47 1.68 19.93
N ASP A 280 23.21 0.78 20.59
CA ASP A 280 23.19 -0.66 20.28
C ASP A 280 21.79 -1.30 20.42
N THR A 281 20.91 -0.67 21.20
CA THR A 281 19.50 -1.05 21.36
C THR A 281 18.62 -0.67 20.17
N ASN A 282 19.14 0.04 19.17
CA ASN A 282 18.38 0.45 18.00
C ASN A 282 18.05 -0.76 17.12
N GLY A 283 16.78 -0.88 16.71
CA GLY A 283 16.28 -2.03 15.95
C GLY A 283 16.98 -2.27 14.61
N VAL A 284 17.66 -1.27 14.03
CA VAL A 284 18.42 -1.47 12.79
C VAL A 284 19.53 -2.53 12.93
N PHE A 285 20.13 -2.66 14.11
CA PHE A 285 21.16 -3.69 14.37
C PHE A 285 20.55 -5.09 14.44
N ALA A 286 19.36 -5.22 15.01
CA ALA A 286 18.62 -6.48 15.01
C ALA A 286 18.24 -6.89 13.57
N LEU A 287 17.74 -5.94 12.77
CA LEU A 287 17.44 -6.19 11.35
C LEU A 287 18.71 -6.55 10.56
N TYR A 288 19.83 -5.86 10.78
CA TYR A 288 21.12 -6.18 10.16
C TYR A 288 21.54 -7.63 10.45
N ASN A 289 21.43 -8.07 11.70
CA ASN A 289 21.76 -9.45 12.09
C ASN A 289 20.85 -10.47 11.41
N ILE A 290 19.54 -10.21 11.33
CA ILE A 290 18.58 -11.06 10.61
C ILE A 290 18.98 -11.16 9.12
N THR A 291 19.27 -10.03 8.47
CA THR A 291 19.75 -9.99 7.09
C THR A 291 21.01 -10.80 6.89
N LYS A 292 22.02 -10.60 7.74
CA LYS A 292 23.30 -11.32 7.69
C LYS A 292 23.10 -12.82 7.87
N TYR A 293 22.36 -13.24 8.89
CA TYR A 293 22.14 -14.66 9.15
C TYR A 293 21.32 -15.35 8.05
N ARG A 294 20.33 -14.66 7.47
CA ARG A 294 19.62 -15.16 6.30
C ARG A 294 20.57 -15.40 5.12
N GLY A 295 21.38 -14.40 4.78
CA GLY A 295 22.33 -14.47 3.67
C GLY A 295 23.43 -15.53 3.84
N GLU A 296 23.94 -15.67 5.06
CA GLU A 296 24.92 -16.68 5.44
C GLU A 296 24.29 -18.06 5.68
N LYS A 297 22.96 -18.21 5.48
CA LYS A 297 22.18 -19.44 5.70
C LYS A 297 22.28 -20.02 7.12
N LYS A 298 22.47 -19.15 8.12
CA LYS A 298 22.50 -19.47 9.56
C LYS A 298 21.10 -19.33 10.16
N TYR A 299 20.18 -20.20 9.75
CA TYR A 299 18.74 -20.07 10.03
C TYR A 299 18.39 -20.21 11.52
N ASP A 300 19.18 -20.97 12.29
CA ASP A 300 19.11 -21.06 13.74
C ASP A 300 19.30 -19.70 14.41
N LYS A 301 20.38 -19.00 14.06
CA LYS A 301 20.70 -17.66 14.58
C LYS A 301 19.72 -16.60 14.09
N MET A 302 19.26 -16.75 12.85
CA MET A 302 18.24 -15.87 12.28
C MET A 302 16.94 -15.97 13.08
N ILE A 303 16.45 -17.19 13.38
CA ILE A 303 15.25 -17.39 14.19
C ILE A 303 15.43 -16.85 15.61
N GLU A 304 16.59 -17.07 16.23
CA GLU A 304 16.89 -16.50 17.55
C GLU A 304 16.77 -14.96 17.53
N ALA A 305 17.37 -14.31 16.53
CA ALA A 305 17.27 -12.87 16.35
C ALA A 305 15.84 -12.39 16.07
N MET A 306 15.06 -13.14 15.29
CA MET A 306 13.64 -12.83 15.02
C MET A 306 12.78 -12.98 16.28
N ARG A 307 13.02 -14.00 17.11
CA ARG A 307 12.34 -14.18 18.42
C ARG A 307 12.65 -13.07 19.40
N ALA A 308 13.90 -12.59 19.44
CA ALA A 308 14.29 -11.45 20.27
C ALA A 308 13.53 -10.16 19.89
N GLY A 309 13.04 -10.10 18.65
CA GLY A 309 12.27 -8.99 18.13
C GLY A 309 13.15 -7.83 17.68
N ILE A 310 12.55 -6.91 16.92
CA ILE A 310 13.23 -5.72 16.41
C ILE A 310 12.65 -4.50 17.16
N PRO A 311 13.41 -3.86 18.07
CA PRO A 311 12.96 -2.68 18.79
C PRO A 311 12.42 -1.59 17.86
N GLY A 312 11.20 -1.11 18.14
CA GLY A 312 10.54 -0.06 17.35
C GLY A 312 9.98 -0.52 15.99
N CYS A 313 10.04 -1.81 15.66
CA CYS A 313 9.46 -2.35 14.43
C CYS A 313 7.94 -2.52 14.55
N HIS A 314 7.22 -2.13 13.51
CA HIS A 314 5.77 -2.31 13.42
C HIS A 314 5.43 -3.81 13.29
N LYS A 315 4.33 -4.27 13.90
CA LYS A 315 3.96 -5.70 13.95
C LYS A 315 3.82 -6.31 12.55
N GLU A 316 3.29 -5.56 11.61
CA GLU A 316 3.06 -5.93 10.22
C GLU A 316 4.38 -6.11 9.47
N LEU A 317 5.40 -5.29 9.76
CA LEU A 317 6.74 -5.47 9.20
C LEU A 317 7.42 -6.70 9.80
N ALA A 318 7.28 -6.93 11.11
CA ALA A 318 7.77 -8.15 11.75
C ALA A 318 7.08 -9.41 11.19
N MET A 319 5.77 -9.35 10.94
CA MET A 319 5.02 -10.43 10.29
C MET A 319 5.52 -10.70 8.87
N ASN A 320 5.81 -9.65 8.09
CA ASN A 320 6.36 -9.81 6.74
C ASN A 320 7.71 -10.55 6.76
N LEU A 321 8.56 -10.28 7.76
CA LEU A 321 9.81 -11.03 7.96
C LEU A 321 9.55 -12.50 8.28
N ASP A 322 8.50 -12.83 9.03
CA ASP A 322 8.13 -14.22 9.29
C ASP A 322 7.65 -14.92 8.01
N VAL A 323 6.66 -14.37 7.31
CA VAL A 323 5.99 -15.09 6.22
C VAL A 323 6.88 -15.27 4.99
N CYS A 324 7.84 -14.37 4.75
CA CYS A 324 8.82 -14.51 3.66
C CYS A 324 9.84 -15.64 3.90
N LEU A 325 9.84 -16.30 5.07
CA LEU A 325 10.57 -17.54 5.29
C LEU A 325 9.99 -18.67 4.44
N GLY A 326 8.69 -18.62 4.13
CA GLY A 326 8.01 -19.57 3.25
C GLY A 326 8.57 -19.62 1.83
N ASP A 327 9.24 -18.55 1.40
CA ASP A 327 9.74 -18.41 0.02
C ASP A 327 11.15 -18.96 -0.15
N ILE A 328 11.83 -19.37 0.93
CA ILE A 328 13.21 -19.86 0.86
C ILE A 328 13.25 -21.22 0.16
N LYS A 329 13.96 -21.28 -0.97
CA LYS A 329 14.12 -22.48 -1.79
C LYS A 329 15.40 -23.24 -1.45
N GLY A 330 15.42 -24.54 -1.78
CA GLY A 330 16.63 -25.38 -1.66
C GLY A 330 17.10 -25.66 -0.23
N LEU A 331 16.21 -25.57 0.76
CA LEU A 331 16.54 -25.84 2.15
C LEU A 331 16.87 -27.32 2.40
N PRO A 332 17.91 -27.62 3.20
CA PRO A 332 18.04 -28.92 3.86
C PRO A 332 16.80 -29.25 4.70
N ASN A 333 16.52 -30.55 4.90
CA ASN A 333 15.33 -30.98 5.67
C ASN A 333 15.32 -30.44 7.10
N GLN A 334 16.46 -30.50 7.78
CA GLN A 334 16.61 -29.99 9.14
C GLN A 334 16.26 -28.50 9.24
N GLU A 335 16.73 -27.69 8.28
CA GLU A 335 16.57 -26.24 8.32
C GLU A 335 15.13 -25.86 7.96
N ARG A 336 14.54 -26.58 7.01
CA ARG A 336 13.12 -26.46 6.70
C ARG A 336 12.23 -26.78 7.89
N ASP A 337 12.50 -27.87 8.60
CA ASP A 337 11.71 -28.28 9.77
C ASP A 337 11.86 -27.27 10.91
N LEU A 338 13.05 -26.69 11.07
CA LEU A 338 13.29 -25.57 11.97
C LEU A 338 12.42 -24.35 11.62
N LEU A 339 12.38 -23.93 10.35
CA LEU A 339 11.55 -22.78 9.92
C LEU A 339 10.05 -23.07 10.09
N ILE A 340 9.58 -24.28 9.74
CA ILE A 340 8.18 -24.68 9.93
C ILE A 340 7.80 -24.64 11.41
N GLY A 341 8.66 -25.16 12.29
CA GLY A 341 8.45 -25.14 13.73
C GLY A 341 8.31 -23.70 14.26
N TYR A 342 9.20 -22.81 13.83
CA TYR A 342 9.13 -21.39 14.16
C TYR A 342 7.82 -20.73 13.69
N LEU A 343 7.40 -20.96 12.43
CA LEU A 343 6.15 -20.38 11.92
C LEU A 343 4.90 -20.92 12.64
N LYS A 344 4.89 -22.21 13.01
CA LYS A 344 3.81 -22.81 13.82
C LYS A 344 3.75 -22.20 15.23
N GLU A 345 4.90 -21.98 15.85
CA GLU A 345 5.01 -21.28 17.14
C GLU A 345 4.42 -19.86 17.05
N ARG A 346 4.81 -19.09 16.03
CA ARG A 346 4.39 -17.70 15.82
C ARG A 346 2.90 -17.55 15.48
N SER A 347 2.31 -18.56 14.86
CA SER A 347 0.91 -18.52 14.38
C SER A 347 -0.11 -19.08 15.36
N LYS A 348 0.32 -19.74 16.45
CA LYS A 348 -0.53 -20.50 17.37
C LYS A 348 -1.76 -19.73 17.88
N ASP A 349 -1.60 -18.45 18.20
CA ASP A 349 -2.65 -17.62 18.81
C ASP A 349 -3.19 -16.55 17.84
N LEU A 350 -2.81 -16.62 16.56
CA LEU A 350 -3.28 -15.66 15.55
C LEU A 350 -4.69 -15.99 15.09
N GLN A 351 -5.47 -14.93 14.89
CA GLN A 351 -6.75 -15.02 14.19
C GLN A 351 -6.57 -14.61 12.72
N ARG A 352 -7.53 -14.96 11.87
CA ARG A 352 -7.57 -14.45 10.49
C ARG A 352 -7.82 -12.93 10.51
N PRO A 353 -7.29 -12.16 9.53
CA PRO A 353 -6.47 -12.58 8.38
C PRO A 353 -5.02 -13.04 8.65
N PRO A 354 -4.25 -12.52 9.63
CA PRO A 354 -2.84 -12.86 9.83
C PRO A 354 -2.49 -14.34 9.77
N LEU A 355 -3.29 -15.19 10.43
CA LEU A 355 -3.11 -16.64 10.43
C LEU A 355 -2.93 -17.24 9.02
N SER A 356 -3.72 -16.79 8.04
CA SER A 356 -3.68 -17.34 6.67
C SER A 356 -2.35 -17.12 5.95
N TYR A 357 -1.62 -16.05 6.28
CA TYR A 357 -0.30 -15.81 5.69
C TYR A 357 0.75 -16.77 6.25
N TYR A 358 0.67 -17.11 7.54
CA TYR A 358 1.55 -18.11 8.15
C TYR A 358 1.22 -19.52 7.65
N GLU A 359 -0.06 -19.87 7.54
CA GLU A 359 -0.50 -21.15 6.96
C GLU A 359 0.05 -21.32 5.53
N GLN A 360 -0.02 -20.28 4.70
CA GLN A 360 0.56 -20.31 3.36
C GLN A 360 2.09 -20.45 3.39
N ALA A 361 2.79 -19.72 4.26
CA ALA A 361 4.25 -19.82 4.38
C ALA A 361 4.70 -21.21 4.84
N ILE A 362 3.98 -21.81 5.79
CA ILE A 362 4.19 -23.19 6.25
C ILE A 362 3.95 -24.16 5.11
N SER A 363 2.83 -24.03 4.40
CA SER A 363 2.50 -24.88 3.24
C SER A 363 3.59 -24.82 2.16
N ASN A 364 4.14 -23.63 1.89
CA ASN A 364 5.23 -23.47 0.93
C ASN A 364 6.49 -24.25 1.34
N LEU A 365 6.78 -24.32 2.64
CA LEU A 365 7.92 -25.09 3.17
C LEU A 365 7.62 -26.59 3.22
N GLU A 366 6.40 -26.99 3.59
CA GLU A 366 5.96 -28.37 3.69
C GLU A 366 5.79 -29.05 2.33
N ASN A 367 5.59 -28.27 1.26
CA ASN A 367 5.47 -28.78 -0.11
C ASN A 367 6.81 -29.34 -0.64
N ARG A 368 7.19 -30.51 -0.14
CA ARG A 368 8.43 -31.24 -0.48
C ARG A 368 8.31 -31.99 -1.81
N GLU A 369 7.10 -32.28 -2.26
CA GLU A 369 6.85 -33.29 -3.29
C GLU A 369 5.84 -32.86 -4.36
N GLY A 370 5.12 -31.76 -4.18
CA GLY A 370 4.22 -31.20 -5.18
C GLY A 370 4.94 -30.43 -6.29
N VAL A 371 4.18 -29.65 -7.06
CA VAL A 371 4.69 -28.86 -8.19
C VAL A 371 5.73 -27.86 -7.74
N GLN A 372 6.94 -28.01 -8.28
CA GLN A 372 8.05 -27.10 -8.04
C GLN A 372 8.06 -25.99 -9.09
N PHE A 373 7.21 -24.98 -8.91
CA PHE A 373 7.17 -23.79 -9.79
C PHE A 373 8.54 -23.10 -9.85
N GLN A 374 8.95 -22.72 -11.05
CA GLN A 374 10.26 -22.13 -11.31
C GLN A 374 10.16 -20.62 -11.37
N ASP A 375 11.16 -19.95 -10.80
CA ASP A 375 11.32 -18.49 -10.87
C ASP A 375 12.03 -18.14 -12.18
N LEU A 376 11.27 -18.12 -13.27
CA LEU A 376 11.70 -17.81 -14.64
C LEU A 376 10.71 -16.83 -15.23
N ILE A 377 11.16 -15.96 -16.15
CA ILE A 377 10.21 -15.22 -16.99
C ILE A 377 9.71 -16.09 -18.15
N TYR A 378 8.58 -15.73 -18.76
CA TYR A 378 7.92 -16.51 -19.81
C TYR A 378 8.88 -17.00 -20.92
N GLU A 379 9.73 -16.11 -21.44
CA GLU A 379 10.70 -16.45 -22.49
C GLU A 379 11.80 -17.40 -22.03
N GLU A 380 12.19 -17.37 -20.76
CA GLU A 380 13.17 -18.30 -20.19
C GLU A 380 12.57 -19.69 -20.00
N ALA A 381 11.29 -19.76 -19.62
CA ALA A 381 10.55 -21.01 -19.50
C ALA A 381 10.44 -21.73 -20.86
N LEU A 382 10.12 -21.02 -21.95
CA LEU A 382 10.09 -21.58 -23.31
C LEU A 382 11.46 -22.12 -23.74
N LYS A 383 12.52 -21.34 -23.54
CA LYS A 383 13.90 -21.79 -23.85
C LYS A 383 14.29 -23.03 -23.06
N LYS A 384 13.90 -23.10 -21.79
CA LYS A 384 14.18 -24.26 -20.93
C LYS A 384 13.36 -25.47 -21.34
N ALA A 385 12.09 -25.28 -21.69
CA ALA A 385 11.21 -26.31 -22.23
C ALA A 385 11.80 -26.96 -23.48
N GLY A 386 12.26 -26.17 -24.46
CA GLY A 386 12.92 -26.68 -25.66
C GLY A 386 14.22 -27.44 -25.37
N LYS A 387 15.00 -27.02 -24.37
CA LYS A 387 16.23 -27.72 -23.95
C LYS A 387 15.96 -29.05 -23.23
N GLU A 388 14.93 -29.09 -22.40
CA GLU A 388 14.59 -30.28 -21.60
C GLU A 388 13.62 -31.24 -22.30
N GLY A 389 13.08 -30.86 -23.47
CA GLY A 389 12.07 -31.64 -24.17
C GLY A 389 10.75 -31.74 -23.39
N LYS A 390 10.40 -30.70 -22.64
CA LYS A 390 9.19 -30.61 -21.80
C LYS A 390 8.27 -29.52 -22.30
N MET A 391 7.00 -29.58 -21.94
CA MET A 391 6.04 -28.50 -22.18
C MET A 391 6.18 -27.40 -21.11
N VAL A 392 5.67 -26.20 -21.35
CA VAL A 392 5.49 -25.18 -20.31
C VAL A 392 4.08 -25.31 -19.73
N PHE A 393 3.98 -25.38 -18.39
CA PHE A 393 2.71 -25.20 -17.70
C PHE A 393 2.70 -23.80 -17.07
N MET A 394 1.76 -22.95 -17.46
CA MET A 394 1.66 -21.57 -16.94
C MET A 394 0.36 -21.37 -16.16
N ASP A 395 0.46 -21.25 -14.83
CA ASP A 395 -0.65 -20.87 -13.95
C ASP A 395 -0.80 -19.34 -13.91
N CYS A 396 -1.89 -18.85 -14.51
CA CYS A 396 -2.25 -17.44 -14.57
C CYS A 396 -3.15 -17.11 -13.38
N TYR A 397 -2.67 -16.33 -12.42
CA TYR A 397 -3.34 -16.08 -11.15
C TYR A 397 -3.37 -14.58 -10.77
N THR A 398 -4.08 -14.28 -9.68
CA THR A 398 -3.96 -13.01 -8.94
C THR A 398 -3.89 -13.29 -7.44
N VAL A 399 -3.32 -12.36 -6.66
CA VAL A 399 -3.10 -12.55 -5.21
C VAL A 399 -4.41 -12.71 -4.42
N TRP A 400 -5.47 -12.03 -4.85
CA TRP A 400 -6.79 -12.03 -4.20
C TRP A 400 -7.69 -13.19 -4.65
N CYS A 401 -7.26 -13.99 -5.63
CA CYS A 401 -8.04 -15.09 -6.19
C CYS A 401 -8.15 -16.28 -5.22
N GLY A 402 -9.32 -16.45 -4.59
CA GLY A 402 -9.62 -17.59 -3.72
C GLY A 402 -9.43 -18.97 -4.38
N PRO A 403 -10.00 -19.22 -5.57
CA PRO A 403 -9.82 -20.49 -6.29
C PRO A 403 -8.34 -20.80 -6.62
N CYS A 404 -7.54 -19.78 -6.90
CA CYS A 404 -6.11 -19.92 -7.14
C CYS A 404 -5.38 -20.40 -5.87
N LYS A 405 -5.72 -19.83 -4.70
CA LYS A 405 -5.18 -20.29 -3.41
C LYS A 405 -5.54 -21.75 -3.15
N MET A 406 -6.79 -22.15 -3.44
CA MET A 406 -7.21 -23.55 -3.32
C MET A 406 -6.34 -24.50 -4.15
N MET A 407 -6.07 -24.17 -5.42
CA MET A 407 -5.17 -24.99 -6.26
C MET A 407 -3.78 -25.11 -5.64
N ASN A 408 -3.23 -24.00 -5.14
CA ASN A 408 -1.89 -23.99 -4.53
C ASN A 408 -1.82 -24.79 -3.23
N GLU A 409 -2.86 -24.75 -2.41
CA GLU A 409 -2.88 -25.42 -1.11
C GLU A 409 -3.23 -26.90 -1.21
N ARG A 410 -4.08 -27.29 -2.17
CA ARG A 410 -4.68 -28.64 -2.21
C ARG A 410 -4.26 -29.51 -3.38
N VAL A 411 -3.89 -28.92 -4.52
CA VAL A 411 -3.62 -29.64 -5.77
C VAL A 411 -2.13 -29.63 -6.08
N PHE A 412 -1.54 -28.43 -6.17
CA PHE A 412 -0.13 -28.27 -6.51
C PHE A 412 0.82 -28.71 -5.39
N THR A 413 0.31 -29.01 -4.20
CA THR A 413 1.05 -29.60 -3.07
C THR A 413 1.12 -31.11 -3.11
N GLN A 414 0.31 -31.77 -3.94
CA GLN A 414 0.21 -33.23 -3.96
C GLN A 414 1.40 -33.86 -4.67
N LYS A 415 2.02 -34.85 -4.02
CA LYS A 415 3.14 -35.64 -4.57
C LYS A 415 2.85 -36.16 -5.98
N VAL A 416 1.66 -36.71 -6.19
CA VAL A 416 1.26 -37.29 -7.49
C VAL A 416 1.25 -36.24 -8.61
N VAL A 417 0.93 -34.98 -8.30
CA VAL A 417 0.99 -33.87 -9.25
C VAL A 417 2.43 -33.44 -9.47
N GLY A 418 3.22 -33.32 -8.42
CA GLY A 418 4.64 -32.97 -8.53
C GLY A 418 5.45 -34.00 -9.33
N ASP A 419 5.21 -35.30 -9.11
CA ASP A 419 5.84 -36.38 -9.87
C ASP A 419 5.51 -36.28 -11.37
N TYR A 420 4.26 -36.01 -11.72
CA TYR A 420 3.84 -35.81 -13.10
C TYR A 420 4.51 -34.56 -13.71
N PHE A 421 4.50 -33.45 -12.98
CA PHE A 421 5.11 -32.20 -13.42
C PHE A 421 6.61 -32.30 -13.64
N LYS A 422 7.32 -33.00 -12.77
CA LYS A 422 8.77 -33.22 -12.90
C LYS A 422 9.14 -33.88 -14.23
N LYS A 423 8.29 -34.78 -14.72
CA LYS A 423 8.49 -35.51 -15.98
C LYS A 423 8.06 -34.69 -17.19
N HIS A 424 6.95 -33.97 -17.13
CA HIS A 424 6.28 -33.43 -18.32
C HIS A 424 6.41 -31.91 -18.51
N PHE A 425 6.65 -31.13 -17.44
CA PHE A 425 6.49 -29.68 -17.48
C PHE A 425 7.68 -28.87 -16.96
N ILE A 426 7.84 -27.68 -17.52
CA ILE A 426 8.46 -26.50 -16.89
C ILE A 426 7.32 -25.67 -16.28
N PRO A 427 7.05 -25.76 -14.97
CA PRO A 427 5.97 -25.01 -14.33
C PRO A 427 6.35 -23.57 -14.05
N LEU A 428 5.50 -22.67 -14.52
CA LEU A 428 5.56 -21.22 -14.33
C LEU A 428 4.28 -20.73 -13.66
N LYS A 429 4.40 -19.69 -12.83
CA LYS A 429 3.27 -19.04 -12.19
C LYS A 429 3.38 -17.53 -12.37
N VAL A 430 2.36 -16.91 -12.97
CA VAL A 430 2.41 -15.50 -13.37
C VAL A 430 1.24 -14.73 -12.78
N ASP A 431 1.54 -13.70 -11.98
CA ASP A 431 0.54 -12.76 -11.47
C ASP A 431 0.11 -11.83 -12.62
N MET A 432 -1.13 -11.99 -13.09
CA MET A 432 -1.64 -11.31 -14.28
C MET A 432 -1.92 -9.80 -14.07
N GLU A 433 -1.64 -9.28 -12.87
CA GLU A 433 -1.75 -7.85 -12.54
C GLU A 433 -0.38 -7.18 -12.30
N LYS A 434 0.73 -7.91 -12.42
CA LYS A 434 2.09 -7.39 -12.15
C LYS A 434 3.10 -7.83 -13.20
N GLY A 435 4.18 -7.06 -13.34
CA GLY A 435 5.33 -7.42 -14.19
C GLY A 435 4.94 -7.78 -15.63
N GLU A 436 5.52 -8.86 -16.15
CA GLU A 436 5.19 -9.39 -17.50
C GLU A 436 3.74 -9.89 -17.61
N GLY A 437 3.09 -10.21 -16.48
CA GLY A 437 1.73 -10.70 -16.42
C GLY A 437 0.71 -9.74 -17.04
N ILE A 438 0.94 -8.43 -16.99
CA ILE A 438 0.03 -7.44 -17.63
C ILE A 438 0.02 -7.60 -19.16
N ALA A 439 1.19 -7.87 -19.76
CA ALA A 439 1.31 -8.10 -21.19
C ALA A 439 0.81 -9.51 -21.56
N LEU A 440 1.16 -10.51 -20.76
CA LEU A 440 0.73 -11.90 -20.97
C LEU A 440 -0.78 -12.07 -20.83
N ARG A 441 -1.43 -11.36 -19.90
CA ARG A 441 -2.90 -11.34 -19.75
C ARG A 441 -3.60 -10.95 -21.04
N LYS A 442 -3.06 -9.93 -21.74
CA LYS A 442 -3.58 -9.48 -23.04
C LYS A 442 -3.25 -10.47 -24.14
N LYS A 443 -2.00 -10.96 -24.20
CA LYS A 443 -1.54 -11.93 -25.20
C LYS A 443 -2.36 -13.22 -25.20
N PHE A 444 -2.70 -13.72 -24.02
CA PHE A 444 -3.40 -15.00 -23.82
C PHE A 444 -4.91 -14.86 -23.56
N ASP A 445 -5.44 -13.64 -23.63
CA ASP A 445 -6.86 -13.31 -23.38
C ASP A 445 -7.40 -13.92 -22.06
N VAL A 446 -6.72 -13.62 -20.95
CA VAL A 446 -7.05 -14.17 -19.63
C VAL A 446 -8.11 -13.31 -18.93
N ASN A 447 -9.35 -13.81 -18.95
CA ASN A 447 -10.54 -13.14 -18.41
C ASN A 447 -11.08 -13.75 -17.10
N ALA A 448 -10.50 -14.87 -16.64
CA ALA A 448 -10.87 -15.51 -15.37
C ALA A 448 -9.67 -16.21 -14.72
N PHE A 449 -9.73 -16.43 -13.40
CA PHE A 449 -8.64 -17.00 -12.62
C PHE A 449 -9.09 -18.20 -11.76
N PRO A 450 -8.25 -19.24 -11.60
CA PRO A 450 -7.02 -19.46 -12.36
C PRO A 450 -7.34 -19.84 -13.81
N THR A 451 -6.49 -19.43 -14.74
CA THR A 451 -6.41 -20.00 -16.10
C THR A 451 -5.03 -20.63 -16.24
N MET A 452 -4.96 -21.90 -16.61
CA MET A 452 -3.72 -22.65 -16.76
C MET A 452 -3.52 -23.00 -18.22
N PHE A 453 -2.37 -22.63 -18.79
CA PHE A 453 -2.00 -22.98 -20.16
C PHE A 453 -0.93 -24.05 -20.19
N ILE A 454 -1.06 -24.96 -21.16
CA ILE A 454 -0.03 -25.91 -21.55
C ILE A 454 0.49 -25.43 -22.89
N LEU A 455 1.78 -25.12 -22.97
CA LEU A 455 2.41 -24.56 -24.14
C LEU A 455 3.58 -25.44 -24.61
N ASP A 456 3.82 -25.47 -25.92
CA ASP A 456 5.05 -26.03 -26.47
C ASP A 456 6.25 -25.07 -26.30
N ALA A 457 7.43 -25.49 -26.76
CA ALA A 457 8.67 -24.70 -26.63
C ALA A 457 8.64 -23.42 -27.49
N GLU A 458 7.79 -23.36 -28.51
CA GLU A 458 7.57 -22.23 -29.38
C GLU A 458 6.52 -21.25 -28.81
N GLY A 459 5.80 -21.66 -27.75
CA GLY A 459 4.78 -20.87 -27.07
C GLY A 459 3.38 -21.01 -27.68
N ASN A 460 3.14 -22.01 -28.52
CA ASN A 460 1.81 -22.33 -29.01
C ASN A 460 0.99 -23.01 -27.91
N ILE A 461 -0.32 -22.76 -27.89
CA ILE A 461 -1.22 -23.36 -26.91
C ILE A 461 -1.54 -24.79 -27.31
N VAL A 462 -1.06 -25.74 -26.52
CA VAL A 462 -1.41 -27.17 -26.61
C VAL A 462 -2.69 -27.45 -25.81
N GLY A 463 -2.88 -26.76 -24.68
CA GLY A 463 -4.07 -26.92 -23.85
C GLY A 463 -4.37 -25.71 -22.97
N LYS A 464 -5.63 -25.60 -22.54
CA LYS A 464 -6.12 -24.54 -21.65
C LYS A 464 -7.12 -25.11 -20.65
N LEU A 465 -6.88 -24.88 -19.36
CA LEU A 465 -7.77 -25.24 -18.27
C LEU A 465 -8.21 -23.97 -17.52
N GLN A 466 -9.51 -23.77 -17.30
CA GLN A 466 -10.04 -22.57 -16.65
C GLN A 466 -10.82 -22.92 -15.39
N GLY A 467 -10.49 -22.30 -14.25
CA GLY A 467 -11.12 -22.53 -12.93
C GLY A 467 -10.30 -23.45 -12.00
N ALA A 468 -10.74 -23.60 -10.76
CA ALA A 468 -10.14 -24.56 -9.84
C ALA A 468 -10.84 -25.93 -9.94
N ARG A 469 -10.12 -27.01 -9.65
CA ARG A 469 -10.62 -28.40 -9.70
C ARG A 469 -9.85 -29.28 -8.72
N ASP A 470 -10.40 -30.45 -8.40
CA ASP A 470 -9.71 -31.40 -7.54
C ASP A 470 -8.56 -32.11 -8.27
N THR A 471 -7.64 -32.68 -7.49
CA THR A 471 -6.38 -33.29 -7.95
C THR A 471 -6.56 -34.34 -9.05
N ASP A 472 -7.54 -35.24 -8.88
CA ASP A 472 -7.75 -36.34 -9.82
C ASP A 472 -8.26 -35.84 -11.17
N ILE A 473 -9.19 -34.88 -11.15
CA ILE A 473 -9.71 -34.22 -12.35
C ILE A 473 -8.58 -33.46 -13.05
N PHE A 474 -7.78 -32.71 -12.29
CA PHE A 474 -6.67 -31.94 -12.83
C PHE A 474 -5.65 -32.83 -13.56
N LEU A 475 -5.22 -33.93 -12.94
CA LEU A 475 -4.27 -34.86 -13.55
C LEU A 475 -4.86 -35.58 -14.76
N LYS A 476 -6.14 -35.95 -14.70
CA LYS A 476 -6.83 -36.57 -15.84
C LYS A 476 -6.83 -35.63 -17.05
N GLU A 477 -7.30 -34.39 -16.88
CA GLU A 477 -7.34 -33.41 -17.97
C GLU A 477 -5.94 -33.10 -18.54
N LEU A 478 -4.90 -33.05 -17.71
CA LEU A 478 -3.53 -32.87 -18.18
C LEU A 478 -3.04 -34.05 -19.04
N LYS A 479 -3.36 -35.29 -18.64
CA LYS A 479 -3.01 -36.49 -19.41
C LYS A 479 -3.75 -36.55 -20.74
N GLU A 480 -5.03 -36.19 -20.75
CA GLU A 480 -5.83 -36.08 -21.98
C GLU A 480 -5.24 -35.03 -22.94
N ILE A 481 -4.80 -33.88 -22.43
CA ILE A 481 -4.14 -32.82 -23.23
C ILE A 481 -2.82 -33.32 -23.84
N LEU A 482 -2.03 -34.10 -23.11
CA LEU A 482 -0.75 -34.63 -23.60
C LEU A 482 -0.89 -35.92 -24.41
N GLY A 483 -2.07 -36.54 -24.45
CA GLY A 483 -2.28 -37.83 -25.11
C GLY A 483 -1.63 -39.01 -24.39
N ASP A 484 -1.54 -38.95 -23.05
CA ASP A 484 -0.93 -39.96 -22.19
C ASP A 484 -1.92 -41.11 -21.77
N GLU A 485 -3.11 -41.19 -22.39
CA GLU A 485 -4.14 -42.23 -22.11
C GLU A 485 -4.19 -43.36 -23.15
#